data_AF-A0A2E0F8C8-F1
#
_entry.id   AF-A0A2E0F8C8-F1
#
_cell.length_a   1.000
_cell.length_b   1.000
_cell.length_c   1.000
_cell.angle_alpha   90.00
_cell.angle_beta   90.00
_cell.angle_gamma   90.00
#
_symmetry.space_group_name_H-M   'P 1'
#
loop_
_entity.id
_entity.type
_entity.pdbx_description
1 polymer ?
#
loop_
_entity_poly.entity_id
_entity_poly.type
_entity_poly.pdbx_seq_one_letter_code
_entity_poly.pdbx_strand_id
1 'polypeptide(L)'
;LSKIEYHNLLGRAKLVFSANLQETLGISWYEGALVDTLPMVPDRLSYSEMALNEFKYPSQWTVDFKNYETNREQIVKRIHDYMINYETYLPVLQKQVRKLQDDFFSGRKLYGAIGNGS
;
A
#
# COMPACT_ATOMS: atom_id res chain seq x y z
N LEU A 1 7.17 20.24 3.00
CA LEU A 1 7.48 19.55 1.74
C LEU A 1 6.60 20.09 0.65
N SER A 2 7.17 20.56 -0.46
CA SER A 2 6.39 20.88 -1.64
C SER A 2 5.96 19.59 -2.35
N LYS A 3 4.83 19.61 -3.09
CA LYS A 3 4.28 18.45 -3.83
C LYS A 3 5.31 17.79 -4.77
N ILE A 4 6.30 18.56 -5.23
CA ILE A 4 7.38 18.14 -6.14
C ILE A 4 8.44 17.30 -5.41
N GLU A 5 8.77 17.61 -4.16
CA GLU A 5 9.77 16.85 -3.39
C GLU A 5 9.25 15.46 -2.99
N TYR A 6 7.95 15.35 -2.72
CA TYR A 6 7.30 14.06 -2.46
C TYR A 6 7.31 13.15 -3.70
N HIS A 7 6.99 13.69 -4.89
CA HIS A 7 7.05 12.93 -6.15
C HIS A 7 8.49 12.50 -6.52
N ASN A 8 9.49 13.35 -6.29
CA ASN A 8 10.90 13.01 -6.56
C ASN A 8 11.52 12.03 -5.54
N LEU A 9 10.99 11.97 -4.32
CA LEU A 9 11.37 10.96 -3.33
C LEU A 9 10.69 9.62 -3.65
N LEU A 10 9.41 9.64 -4.03
CA LEU A 10 8.66 8.45 -4.47
C LEU A 10 9.24 7.84 -5.74
N GLY A 11 9.62 8.64 -6.73
CA GLY A 11 10.27 8.15 -7.96
C GLY A 11 11.66 7.51 -7.75
N ARG A 12 12.21 7.55 -6.52
CA ARG A 12 13.45 6.85 -6.13
C ARG A 12 13.23 5.80 -5.04
N ALA A 13 12.07 5.76 -4.41
CA ALA A 13 11.78 4.82 -3.34
C ALA A 13 11.35 3.48 -3.94
N LYS A 14 12.00 2.39 -3.51
CA LYS A 14 11.59 1.03 -3.89
C LYS A 14 10.45 0.48 -3.01
N LEU A 15 10.22 1.08 -1.85
CA LEU A 15 9.26 0.62 -0.85
C LEU A 15 8.60 1.80 -0.12
N VAL A 16 7.30 1.70 0.11
CA VAL A 16 6.54 2.52 1.08
C VAL A 16 6.03 1.61 2.18
N PHE A 17 6.44 1.89 3.41
CA PHE A 17 5.97 1.21 4.61
C PHE A 17 4.92 2.06 5.32
N SER A 18 3.75 1.49 5.55
CA SER A 18 2.68 2.10 6.34
C SER A 18 2.55 1.38 7.66
N ALA A 19 2.45 2.12 8.76
CA ALA A 19 2.12 1.61 10.09
C ALA A 19 0.86 2.31 10.65
N ASN A 20 -0.01 2.82 9.77
CA ASN A 20 -1.11 3.71 10.13
C ASN A 20 -2.18 3.00 10.95
N LEU A 21 -2.40 3.46 12.19
CA LEU A 21 -3.44 2.92 13.08
C LEU A 21 -4.85 3.33 12.65
N GLN A 22 -4.94 4.42 11.87
CA GLN A 22 -6.15 4.92 11.25
C GLN A 22 -5.81 5.31 9.81
N GLU A 23 -6.37 4.59 8.86
CA GLU A 23 -6.25 4.87 7.43
C GLU A 23 -7.64 5.18 6.88
N THR A 24 -7.80 6.34 6.27
CA THR A 24 -9.13 6.81 5.85
C THR A 24 -9.37 6.62 4.35
N LEU A 25 -8.34 6.74 3.50
CA LEU A 25 -8.54 6.82 2.04
C LEU A 25 -7.52 6.03 1.20
N GLY A 26 -6.37 5.60 1.76
CA GLY A 26 -5.41 4.76 1.04
C GLY A 26 -4.74 5.40 -0.18
N ILE A 27 -4.73 6.73 -0.28
CA ILE A 27 -4.21 7.45 -1.45
C ILE A 27 -2.67 7.43 -1.49
N SER A 28 -2.00 7.54 -0.34
CA SER A 28 -0.54 7.71 -0.25
C SER A 28 0.23 6.49 -0.78
N TRP A 29 -0.16 5.28 -0.38
CA TRP A 29 0.48 4.05 -0.84
C TRP A 29 0.09 3.68 -2.28
N TYR A 30 -1.10 4.11 -2.71
CA TYR A 30 -1.53 3.97 -4.11
C TYR A 30 -0.71 4.85 -5.06
N GLU A 31 -0.47 6.13 -4.73
CA GLU A 31 0.40 7.01 -5.51
C GLU A 31 1.82 6.44 -5.64
N GLY A 32 2.36 5.85 -4.56
CA GLY A 32 3.62 5.12 -4.62
C GLY A 32 3.58 3.92 -5.56
N ALA A 33 2.53 3.09 -5.48
CA ALA A 33 2.40 1.91 -6.34
C ALA A 33 2.34 2.27 -7.83
N LEU A 34 1.79 3.44 -8.19
CA LEU A 34 1.76 3.93 -9.58
C LEU A 34 3.14 4.26 -10.14
N VAL A 35 4.11 4.57 -9.29
CA VAL A 35 5.50 4.87 -9.67
C VAL A 35 6.46 3.74 -9.27
N ASP A 36 5.97 2.51 -9.39
CA ASP A 36 6.67 1.26 -9.11
C ASP A 36 7.20 1.09 -7.67
N THR A 37 6.71 1.87 -6.72
CA THR A 37 7.08 1.70 -5.31
C THR A 37 6.28 0.57 -4.66
N LEU A 38 6.96 -0.46 -4.14
CA LEU A 38 6.29 -1.59 -3.48
C LEU A 38 5.56 -1.11 -2.20
N PRO A 39 4.29 -1.48 -1.97
CA PRO A 39 3.63 -1.21 -0.72
C PRO A 39 3.91 -2.31 0.32
N MET A 40 4.11 -1.89 1.57
CA MET A 40 4.10 -2.76 2.75
C MET A 40 3.13 -2.17 3.77
N VAL A 41 1.95 -2.78 3.87
CA VAL A 41 0.81 -2.23 4.61
C VAL A 41 0.28 -3.25 5.64
N PRO A 42 -0.30 -2.81 6.76
CA PRO A 42 -0.84 -3.72 7.76
C PRO A 42 -2.15 -4.33 7.25
N ASP A 43 -2.42 -5.59 7.61
CA ASP A 43 -3.70 -6.24 7.33
C ASP A 43 -4.79 -5.75 8.32
N ARG A 44 -5.22 -4.50 8.16
CA ARG A 44 -6.32 -3.86 8.92
C ARG A 44 -6.98 -2.76 8.09
N LEU A 45 -8.17 -2.36 8.51
CA LEU A 45 -8.92 -1.26 7.89
C LEU A 45 -9.11 -1.52 6.39
N SER A 46 -9.11 -0.46 5.57
CA SER A 46 -9.24 -0.58 4.12
C SER A 46 -8.10 -1.37 3.45
N TYR A 47 -6.91 -1.45 4.06
CA TYR A 47 -5.80 -2.23 3.52
C TYR A 47 -6.13 -3.71 3.38
N SER A 48 -6.90 -4.29 4.31
CA SER A 48 -7.26 -5.71 4.26
C SER A 48 -7.98 -6.11 2.97
N GLU A 49 -8.81 -5.21 2.45
CA GLU A 49 -9.60 -5.39 1.23
C GLU A 49 -8.87 -4.88 -0.03
N MET A 50 -8.09 -3.81 0.12
CA MET A 50 -7.43 -3.12 -0.99
C MET A 50 -6.12 -3.80 -1.40
N ALA A 51 -5.33 -4.29 -0.45
CA ALA A 51 -4.00 -4.83 -0.70
C ALA A 51 -4.02 -6.35 -0.92
N LEU A 52 -3.27 -6.79 -1.92
CA LEU A 52 -2.92 -8.19 -2.14
C LEU A 52 -2.07 -8.70 -0.98
N ASN A 53 -2.18 -10.00 -0.69
CA ASN A 53 -1.52 -10.62 0.45
C ASN A 53 0.01 -10.46 0.39
N GLU A 54 0.58 -10.39 -0.81
CA GLU A 54 1.99 -10.15 -1.06
C GLU A 54 2.48 -8.81 -0.53
N PHE A 55 1.60 -7.84 -0.30
CA PHE A 55 1.94 -6.50 0.20
C PHE A 55 1.46 -6.26 1.63
N LYS A 56 0.72 -7.21 2.20
CA LYS A 56 0.22 -7.14 3.57
C LYS A 56 1.20 -7.75 4.57
N TYR A 57 1.21 -7.21 5.78
CA TYR A 57 1.84 -7.85 6.93
C TYR A 57 0.85 -7.93 8.12
N PRO A 58 1.06 -8.86 9.08
CA PRO A 58 0.18 -9.00 10.23
C PRO A 58 0.05 -7.69 11.02
N SER A 59 -1.17 -7.19 11.17
CA SER A 59 -1.43 -5.92 11.88
C SER A 59 -0.86 -5.87 13.29
N GLN A 60 -0.75 -7.02 13.96
CA GLN A 60 -0.15 -7.14 15.28
C GLN A 60 1.27 -6.56 15.32
N TRP A 61 2.04 -6.64 14.23
CA TRP A 61 3.42 -6.16 14.21
C TRP A 61 3.54 -4.66 14.48
N THR A 62 2.51 -3.88 14.19
CA THR A 62 2.54 -2.41 14.32
C THR A 62 1.25 -1.84 14.91
N VAL A 63 0.59 -2.60 15.78
CA VAL A 63 -0.63 -2.14 16.47
C VAL A 63 -0.30 -1.13 17.57
N ASP A 64 0.90 -1.18 18.11
CA ASP A 64 1.50 -0.20 19.02
C ASP A 64 3.03 -0.30 18.98
N PHE A 65 3.70 0.56 19.75
CA PHE A 65 5.16 0.61 19.79
C PHE A 65 5.79 -0.66 20.40
N LYS A 66 5.16 -1.24 21.44
CA LYS A 66 5.68 -2.44 22.12
C LYS A 66 5.69 -3.65 21.18
N ASN A 67 4.62 -3.79 20.39
CA ASN A 67 4.53 -4.82 19.40
C ASN A 67 5.49 -4.60 18.24
N TYR A 68 5.69 -3.35 17.82
CA TYR A 68 6.75 -3.01 16.86
C TYR A 68 8.12 -3.45 17.36
N GLU A 69 8.48 -3.16 18.62
CA GLU A 69 9.77 -3.58 19.18
C GLU A 69 9.93 -5.09 19.14
N THR A 70 8.88 -5.83 19.48
CA THR A 70 8.88 -7.31 19.50
C THR A 70 8.96 -7.91 18.09
N ASN A 71 8.39 -7.24 17.08
CA ASN A 71 8.30 -7.75 15.71
C ASN A 71 9.26 -7.04 14.74
N ARG A 72 10.15 -6.16 15.23
CA ARG A 72 11.05 -5.34 14.41
C ARG A 72 11.87 -6.18 13.44
N GLU A 73 12.36 -7.33 13.89
CA GLU A 73 13.14 -8.24 13.06
C GLU A 73 12.33 -8.78 11.88
N GLN A 74 11.05 -9.07 12.07
CA GLN A 74 10.16 -9.55 11.02
C GLN A 74 9.86 -8.45 9.99
N ILE A 75 9.68 -7.21 10.46
CA ILE A 75 9.53 -6.04 9.58
C ILE A 75 10.79 -5.85 8.74
N VAL A 76 11.97 -5.85 9.37
CA VAL A 76 13.26 -5.70 8.66
C VAL A 76 13.47 -6.83 7.65
N LYS A 77 13.17 -8.08 8.04
CA LYS A 77 13.26 -9.24 7.15
C LYS A 77 12.36 -9.08 5.92
N ARG A 78 11.13 -8.59 6.11
CA ARG A 78 10.18 -8.34 5.03
C ARG A 78 10.65 -7.22 4.10
N ILE A 79 11.20 -6.15 4.65
CA ILE A 79 11.83 -5.08 3.87
C ILE A 79 13.00 -5.64 3.04
N HIS A 80 13.87 -6.45 3.65
CA HIS A 80 15.00 -7.07 2.95
C HIS A 80 14.54 -7.97 1.79
N ASP A 81 13.50 -8.78 2.02
CA ASP A 81 12.89 -9.64 0.99
C ASP A 81 12.40 -8.81 -0.21
N TYR A 82 11.63 -7.74 0.03
CA TYR A 82 11.18 -6.85 -1.03
C TYR A 82 12.33 -6.18 -1.78
N MET A 83 13.38 -5.76 -1.08
CA MET A 83 14.52 -5.07 -1.70
C MET A 83 15.37 -6.02 -2.56
N ILE A 84 15.59 -7.26 -2.11
CA ILE A 84 16.34 -8.27 -2.86
C ILE A 84 15.54 -8.76 -4.06
N ASN A 85 14.24 -8.98 -3.87
CA ASN A 85 13.35 -9.57 -4.88
C ASN A 85 12.52 -8.52 -5.63
N TYR A 86 12.96 -7.26 -5.64
CA TYR A 86 12.17 -6.12 -6.14
C TYR A 86 11.59 -6.36 -7.54
N GLU A 87 12.43 -6.75 -8.49
CA GLU A 87 12.04 -7.03 -9.88
C GLU A 87 11.00 -8.16 -9.97
N THR A 88 11.11 -9.17 -9.10
CA THR A 88 10.18 -10.30 -9.01
C THR A 88 8.79 -9.86 -8.50
N TYR A 89 8.73 -8.81 -7.69
CA TYR A 89 7.48 -8.25 -7.18
C TYR A 89 6.78 -7.29 -8.17
N LEU A 90 7.49 -6.73 -9.16
CA LEU A 90 6.90 -5.77 -10.11
C LEU A 90 5.66 -6.30 -10.85
N PRO A 91 5.61 -7.56 -11.35
CA PRO A 91 4.38 -8.08 -11.96
C PRO A 91 3.19 -8.13 -11.00
N VAL A 92 3.43 -8.41 -9.71
CA VAL A 92 2.39 -8.43 -8.67
C VAL A 92 2.00 -7.00 -8.28
N LEU A 93 2.95 -6.06 -8.28
CA LEU A 93 2.68 -4.65 -8.08
C LEU A 93 1.74 -4.09 -9.16
N GLN A 94 1.97 -4.46 -10.43
CA GLN A 94 1.08 -4.05 -11.51
C GLN A 94 -0.35 -4.62 -11.36
N LYS A 95 -0.50 -5.83 -10.79
CA LYS A 95 -1.82 -6.37 -10.41
C LYS A 95 -2.44 -5.57 -9.27
N GLN A 96 -1.64 -5.17 -8.27
CA GLN A 96 -2.09 -4.33 -7.16
C GLN A 96 -2.59 -2.97 -7.68
N VAL A 97 -1.85 -2.31 -8.57
CA VAL A 97 -2.25 -1.04 -9.18
C VAL A 97 -3.59 -1.18 -9.90
N ARG A 98 -3.74 -2.20 -10.75
CA ARG A 98 -5.01 -2.46 -11.46
C ARG A 98 -6.17 -2.69 -10.51
N LYS A 99 -5.96 -3.51 -9.47
CA LYS A 99 -6.98 -3.73 -8.43
C LYS A 99 -7.42 -2.41 -7.80
N LEU A 100 -6.47 -1.56 -7.40
CA LEU A 100 -6.78 -0.27 -6.78
C LEU A 100 -7.52 0.66 -7.75
N GLN A 101 -7.08 0.73 -9.00
CA GLN A 101 -7.73 1.50 -10.06
C GLN A 101 -9.16 1.04 -10.29
N ASP A 102 -9.38 -0.24 -10.56
CA ASP A 102 -10.68 -0.76 -10.93
C ASP A 102 -11.66 -0.76 -9.74
N ASP A 103 -11.21 -1.19 -8.58
CA ASP A 103 -12.10 -1.44 -7.44
C ASP A 103 -12.29 -0.24 -6.51
N PHE A 104 -11.35 0.70 -6.44
CA PHE A 104 -11.36 1.72 -5.37
C PHE A 104 -11.23 3.15 -5.89
N PHE A 105 -10.44 3.40 -6.93
CA PHE A 105 -10.12 4.75 -7.39
C PHE A 105 -10.64 5.09 -8.79
N SER A 106 -11.37 4.20 -9.45
CA SER A 106 -12.07 4.55 -10.69
C SER A 106 -13.40 5.23 -10.40
N GLY A 107 -13.63 6.40 -10.99
CA GLY A 107 -14.92 7.11 -10.94
C GLY A 107 -16.11 6.30 -11.46
N ARG A 108 -15.87 5.14 -12.10
CA ARG A 108 -16.90 4.23 -12.63
C ARG A 108 -17.83 3.68 -11.54
N LYS A 109 -17.33 3.40 -10.33
CA LYS A 109 -18.19 2.96 -9.22
C LYS A 109 -19.11 4.07 -8.70
N LEU A 110 -18.71 5.33 -8.86
CA LEU A 110 -19.55 6.49 -8.51
C LEU A 110 -20.75 6.63 -9.45
N TYR A 111 -20.55 6.40 -10.76
CA TYR A 111 -21.63 6.48 -11.75
C TYR A 111 -22.67 5.36 -11.60
N GLY A 112 -22.26 4.13 -11.23
CA GLY A 112 -23.18 3.01 -11.02
C GLY A 112 -24.12 3.20 -9.82
N ALA A 113 -23.68 3.91 -8.77
CA ALA A 113 -24.50 4.20 -7.60
C ALA A 113 -25.51 5.34 -7.83
N ILE A 114 -25.24 6.23 -8.79
CA ILE A 114 -26.13 7.36 -9.13
C ILE A 114 -27.12 6.98 -10.26
N GLY A 115 -26.78 5.99 -11.09
CA GLY A 115 -27.60 5.57 -12.24
C GLY A 115 -28.85 4.72 -11.94
N ASN A 116 -29.09 4.32 -10.69
CA ASN A 116 -30.28 3.54 -10.28
C ASN A 116 -31.34 4.39 -9.54
N GLY A 117 -31.28 5.71 -9.67
CA GLY A 117 -32.23 6.66 -9.09
C GLY A 117 -33.01 7.45 -10.13
N SER A 118 -33.56 6.79 -11.15
CA SER A 118 -34.47 7.40 -12.14
C SER A 118 -35.53 6.41 -12.58
#